data_AF-A0A831USI9-F1
#
_entry.id   AF-A0A831USI9-F1
#
_cell.length_a   1.000
_cell.length_b   1.000
_cell.length_c   1.000
_cell.angle_alpha   90.00
_cell.angle_beta   90.00
_cell.angle_gamma   90.00
#
_symmetry.space_group_name_H-M   'P 1'
#
loop_
_entity.id
_entity.type
_entity.pdbx_description
1 polymer ?
#
loop_
_entity_poly.entity_id
_entity_poly.type
_entity_poly.pdbx_seq_one_letter_code
_entity_poly.pdbx_strand_id
1 'polypeptide(L)'
;MRANWDVFCTVVDNFGDIATCWRLARLLADEHGQYVRLWVDDLATMQGLVPATRTDLPGQFVDGIEVCHWTADFPPVRPAQVVVEAFACNLPEGYVAAMREVRPVWINLEYFSAEDWVAGCHGLSSMQRDGQNKYFFFPGIQPGTGGLLRERDLLAARDAFVADQEQRARWCEAWGIPAPVAGGLALSLFTYEHPALPLMLRGLAAAPRPASVYVPASRSLNSVREAFPGRELAPGTSLVEGSLHLHVIPFLPQAEYDRLLWLCD
;
A
#
# COMPACT_ATOMS: atom_id res chain seq x y z
N MET A 1 9.56 1.88 25.79
CA MET A 1 10.42 0.68 25.73
C MET A 1 10.47 0.25 24.27
N ARG A 2 11.66 -0.01 23.72
CA ARG A 2 11.81 -0.49 22.33
C ARG A 2 11.53 -1.99 22.33
N ALA A 3 10.49 -2.42 21.63
CA ALA A 3 10.21 -3.83 21.39
C ALA A 3 10.60 -4.23 19.97
N ASN A 4 10.87 -5.52 19.80
CA ASN A 4 11.06 -6.12 18.48
C ASN A 4 9.73 -6.63 17.96
N TRP A 5 9.47 -6.37 16.68
CA TRP A 5 8.26 -6.72 15.95
C TRP A 5 8.64 -7.53 14.71
N ASP A 6 7.96 -8.65 14.50
CA ASP A 6 7.98 -9.37 13.23
C ASP A 6 6.61 -9.22 12.58
N VAL A 7 6.59 -8.68 11.36
CA VAL A 7 5.39 -8.55 10.53
C VAL A 7 5.55 -9.50 9.36
N PHE A 8 4.64 -10.44 9.21
CA PHE A 8 4.61 -11.39 8.10
C PHE A 8 3.55 -10.97 7.08
N CYS A 9 3.94 -10.98 5.81
CA CYS A 9 3.10 -10.61 4.69
C CYS A 9 3.26 -11.64 3.56
N THR A 10 2.17 -12.34 3.24
CA THR A 10 2.04 -13.07 1.97
C THR A 10 1.33 -12.13 0.99
N VAL A 11 1.94 -11.90 -0.17
CA VAL A 11 1.40 -11.02 -1.20
C VAL A 11 0.34 -11.77 -2.01
N VAL A 12 -0.94 -11.54 -1.70
CA VAL A 12 -2.06 -12.17 -2.41
C VAL A 12 -2.81 -11.14 -3.26
N ASP A 13 -3.15 -9.99 -2.67
CA ASP A 13 -3.88 -8.92 -3.36
C ASP A 13 -2.96 -7.85 -3.96
N ASN A 14 -2.13 -8.27 -4.92
CA ASN A 14 -1.18 -7.40 -5.63
C ASN A 14 -0.41 -6.52 -4.63
N PHE A 15 -0.58 -5.19 -4.71
CA PHE A 15 0.13 -4.26 -3.84
C PHE A 15 -0.56 -4.01 -2.49
N GLY A 16 -1.81 -4.40 -2.30
CA GLY A 16 -2.63 -4.02 -1.13
C GLY A 16 -2.06 -4.53 0.20
N ASP A 17 -1.77 -5.83 0.26
CA ASP A 17 -1.28 -6.49 1.47
C ASP A 17 0.07 -5.92 1.91
N ILE A 18 1.01 -5.89 0.98
CA ILE A 18 2.37 -5.39 1.24
C ILE A 18 2.40 -3.88 1.45
N ALA A 19 1.56 -3.10 0.79
CA ALA A 19 1.44 -1.66 1.05
C ALA A 19 0.97 -1.40 2.49
N THR A 20 0.04 -2.20 2.99
CA THR A 20 -0.46 -2.10 4.37
C THR A 20 0.61 -2.51 5.37
N CYS A 21 1.27 -3.65 5.13
CA CYS A 21 2.34 -4.14 6.02
C CYS A 21 3.55 -3.21 6.05
N TRP A 22 3.94 -2.67 4.90
CA TRP A 22 5.02 -1.68 4.80
C TRP A 22 4.68 -0.39 5.55
N ARG A 23 3.47 0.15 5.36
CA ARG A 23 3.04 1.38 6.07
C ARG A 23 2.97 1.15 7.58
N LEU A 24 2.48 -0.01 8.02
CA LEU A 24 2.51 -0.40 9.44
C LEU A 24 3.95 -0.49 9.97
N ALA A 25 4.85 -1.16 9.25
CA ALA A 25 6.25 -1.29 9.64
C ALA A 25 6.94 0.07 9.79
N ARG A 26 6.67 1.01 8.88
CA ARG A 26 7.17 2.38 8.95
C ARG A 26 6.63 3.14 10.14
N LEU A 27 5.32 3.09 10.42
CA LEU A 27 4.74 3.73 11.60
C LEU A 27 5.37 3.21 12.90
N LEU A 28 5.53 1.89 13.01
CA LEU A 28 6.16 1.26 14.17
C LEU A 28 7.63 1.70 14.34
N ALA A 29 8.40 1.73 13.24
CA ALA A 29 9.80 2.11 13.27
C ALA A 29 10.00 3.62 13.49
N ASP A 30 9.41 4.45 12.63
CA ASP A 30 9.65 5.89 12.54
C ASP A 30 8.98 6.65 13.70
N GLU A 31 7.70 6.35 13.99
CA GLU A 31 6.92 7.13 14.97
C GLU A 31 6.92 6.54 16.38
N HIS A 32 7.10 5.23 16.48
CA HIS A 32 7.08 4.51 17.75
C HIS A 32 8.45 3.97 18.18
N GLY A 33 9.50 4.14 17.36
CA GLY A 33 10.88 3.78 17.71
C GLY A 33 11.08 2.28 17.93
N GLN A 34 10.24 1.44 17.32
CA GLN A 34 10.31 -0.01 17.44
C GLN A 34 11.39 -0.57 16.50
N TYR A 35 11.84 -1.81 16.76
CA TYR A 35 12.61 -2.56 15.77
C TYR A 35 11.65 -3.45 15.00
N VAL A 36 11.66 -3.37 13.67
CA VAL A 36 10.71 -4.12 12.82
C VAL A 36 11.47 -4.98 11.83
N ARG A 37 11.15 -6.28 11.82
CA ARG A 37 11.42 -7.19 10.71
C ARG A 37 10.16 -7.40 9.91
N LEU A 38 10.21 -7.09 8.62
CA LEU A 38 9.12 -7.31 7.68
C LEU A 38 9.48 -8.52 6.80
N TRP A 39 8.80 -9.63 7.01
CA TRP A 39 8.91 -10.86 6.24
C TRP A 39 7.95 -10.82 5.06
N VAL A 40 8.47 -10.88 3.84
CA VAL A 40 7.69 -10.75 2.59
C VAL A 40 8.03 -11.90 1.67
N ASP A 41 7.03 -12.60 1.14
CA ASP A 41 7.22 -13.73 0.23
C ASP A 41 7.55 -13.30 -1.21
N ASP A 42 6.96 -12.19 -1.66
CA ASP A 42 7.21 -11.58 -2.97
C ASP A 42 7.88 -10.20 -2.87
N LEU A 43 9.22 -10.21 -2.85
CA LEU A 43 10.01 -8.98 -2.87
C LEU A 43 9.91 -8.20 -4.19
N ALA A 44 9.49 -8.83 -5.30
CA ALA A 44 9.35 -8.13 -6.57
C ALA A 44 8.13 -7.20 -6.55
N THR A 45 7.01 -7.65 -5.98
CA THR A 45 5.85 -6.78 -5.75
C THR A 45 6.19 -5.67 -4.76
N MET A 46 6.94 -5.97 -3.69
CA MET A 46 7.42 -4.93 -2.76
C MET A 46 8.30 -3.88 -3.45
N GLN A 47 9.20 -4.29 -4.35
CA GLN A 47 10.08 -3.38 -5.08
C GLN A 47 9.30 -2.34 -5.90
N GLY A 48 8.10 -2.67 -6.40
CA GLY A 48 7.22 -1.69 -7.05
C GLY A 48 6.79 -0.55 -6.13
N LEU A 49 6.50 -0.84 -4.85
CA LEU A 49 6.11 0.16 -3.85
C LEU A 49 7.30 0.86 -3.19
N VAL A 50 8.40 0.13 -3.05
CA VAL A 50 9.63 0.53 -2.36
C VAL A 50 10.83 0.23 -3.27
N PRO A 51 11.15 1.11 -4.24
CA PRO A 51 12.17 0.83 -5.27
C PRO A 51 13.58 0.51 -4.75
N ALA A 52 13.89 0.90 -3.52
CA ALA A 52 15.16 0.56 -2.87
C ALA A 52 15.29 -0.93 -2.51
N THR A 53 14.19 -1.69 -2.53
CA THR A 53 14.17 -3.12 -2.22
C THR A 53 14.97 -3.91 -3.25
N ARG A 54 15.89 -4.75 -2.76
CA ARG A 54 16.68 -5.70 -3.53
C ARG A 54 16.01 -7.07 -3.52
N THR A 55 15.66 -7.62 -4.68
CA THR A 55 14.99 -8.92 -4.78
C THR A 55 15.95 -10.10 -4.73
N ASP A 56 17.26 -9.84 -4.82
CA ASP A 56 18.34 -10.84 -4.82
C ASP A 56 18.96 -11.08 -3.44
N LEU A 57 18.49 -10.37 -2.41
CA LEU A 57 19.00 -10.49 -1.04
C LEU A 57 17.98 -11.20 -0.14
N PRO A 58 18.41 -12.18 0.67
CA PRO A 58 17.52 -12.86 1.63
C PRO A 58 17.12 -11.94 2.80
N GLY A 59 17.87 -10.87 3.04
CA GLY A 59 17.60 -9.87 4.07
C GLY A 59 18.33 -8.56 3.77
N GLN A 60 17.72 -7.44 4.13
CA GLN A 60 18.24 -6.10 3.86
C GLN A 60 17.64 -5.07 4.81
N PHE A 61 18.24 -3.89 4.93
CA PHE A 61 17.64 -2.75 5.62
C PHE A 61 17.18 -1.71 4.60
N VAL A 62 15.90 -1.33 4.67
CA VAL A 62 15.30 -0.26 3.87
C VAL A 62 14.56 0.67 4.81
N ASP A 63 14.87 1.97 4.78
CA ASP A 63 14.26 2.99 5.63
C ASP A 63 14.19 2.60 7.12
N GLY A 64 15.26 1.97 7.64
CA GLY A 64 15.36 1.56 9.05
C GLY A 64 14.59 0.28 9.41
N ILE A 65 13.92 -0.36 8.45
CA ILE A 65 13.21 -1.63 8.61
C ILE A 65 14.07 -2.77 8.06
N GLU A 66 14.18 -3.87 8.81
CA GLU A 66 14.81 -5.09 8.30
C GLU A 66 13.79 -5.84 7.43
N VAL A 67 14.00 -5.86 6.13
CA VAL A 67 13.15 -6.58 5.17
C VAL A 67 13.78 -7.93 4.89
N CYS A 68 13.02 -9.02 5.11
CA CYS A 68 13.48 -10.39 4.94
C CYS A 68 12.65 -11.12 3.88
N HIS A 69 13.30 -11.91 3.02
CA HIS A 69 12.61 -12.76 2.07
C HIS A 69 12.02 -13.98 2.79
N TRP A 70 10.70 -14.11 2.77
CA TRP A 70 9.99 -15.25 3.31
C TRP A 70 9.83 -16.33 2.25
N THR A 71 10.69 -17.35 2.31
CA THR A 71 10.63 -18.51 1.41
C THR A 71 10.12 -19.75 2.14
N ALA A 72 9.81 -20.80 1.38
CA ALA A 72 9.43 -22.10 1.93
C ALA A 72 10.55 -22.74 2.78
N ASP A 73 11.82 -22.50 2.42
CA ASP A 73 12.99 -22.90 3.21
C ASP A 73 13.28 -21.82 4.27
N PHE A 74 12.39 -21.75 5.27
CA PHE A 74 12.44 -20.71 6.28
C PHE A 74 13.55 -20.99 7.32
N PRO A 75 14.50 -20.06 7.53
CA PRO A 75 15.62 -20.30 8.43
C PRO A 75 15.18 -20.34 9.90
N PRO A 76 15.94 -21.00 10.79
CA PRO A 76 15.73 -20.88 12.22
C PRO A 76 15.94 -19.43 12.68
N VAL A 77 14.86 -18.79 13.12
CA VAL A 77 14.85 -17.40 13.56
C VAL A 77 14.25 -17.34 14.96
N ARG A 78 14.88 -16.59 15.87
CA ARG A 78 14.30 -16.28 17.17
C ARG A 78 13.12 -15.31 16.97
N PRO A 79 11.89 -15.65 17.40
CA PRO A 79 10.74 -14.76 17.27
C PRO A 79 10.90 -13.43 17.98
N ALA A 80 10.27 -12.40 17.42
CA ALA A 80 10.11 -11.09 18.04
C ALA A 80 9.22 -11.13 19.29
N GLN A 81 9.14 -10.01 20.02
CA GLN A 81 8.26 -9.88 21.19
C GLN A 81 6.80 -9.67 20.79
N VAL A 82 6.58 -9.11 19.61
CA VAL A 82 5.27 -9.00 18.97
C VAL A 82 5.37 -9.60 17.57
N VAL A 83 4.41 -10.45 17.21
CA VAL A 83 4.33 -11.10 15.92
C VAL A 83 3.00 -10.74 15.29
N VAL A 84 3.05 -10.09 14.13
CA VAL A 84 1.88 -9.75 13.32
C VAL A 84 1.82 -10.71 12.15
N GLU A 85 0.78 -11.51 12.13
CA GLU A 85 0.37 -12.34 11.01
C GLU A 85 -0.64 -11.54 10.17
N ALA A 86 -0.22 -10.99 9.03
CA ALA A 86 -1.10 -10.17 8.21
C ALA A 86 -2.00 -11.03 7.32
N PHE A 87 -3.30 -10.75 7.37
CA PHE A 87 -4.32 -11.33 6.50
C PHE A 87 -4.35 -12.86 6.55
N ALA A 88 -4.11 -13.43 7.74
CA ALA A 88 -4.00 -14.86 7.99
C ALA A 88 -2.94 -15.57 7.12
N CYS A 89 -1.82 -14.90 6.84
CA CYS A 89 -0.66 -15.54 6.20
C CYS A 89 -0.09 -16.63 7.12
N ASN A 90 -0.29 -17.91 6.79
CA ASN A 90 0.13 -19.02 7.66
C ASN A 90 1.63 -18.95 7.98
N LEU A 91 1.99 -18.71 9.24
CA LEU A 91 3.39 -18.61 9.68
C LEU A 91 4.14 -19.94 9.52
N PRO A 92 5.48 -19.92 9.28
CA PRO A 92 6.29 -21.14 9.22
C PRO A 92 6.19 -21.96 10.51
N GLU A 93 6.01 -23.29 10.38
CA GLU A 93 5.83 -24.18 11.54
C GLU A 93 6.98 -24.09 12.55
N GLY A 94 8.23 -24.01 12.06
CA GLY A 94 9.42 -23.85 12.90
C GLY A 94 9.43 -22.53 13.67
N TYR A 95 8.92 -21.46 13.07
CA TYR A 95 8.77 -20.16 13.73
C TYR A 95 7.69 -20.22 14.81
N VAL A 96 6.52 -20.80 14.51
CA VAL A 96 5.42 -21.01 15.50
C VAL A 96 5.88 -21.86 16.68
N ALA A 97 6.68 -22.91 16.43
CA ALA A 97 7.25 -23.73 17.50
C ALA A 97 8.20 -22.91 18.40
N ALA A 98 9.07 -22.07 17.81
CA ALA A 98 9.97 -21.20 18.55
C ALA A 98 9.24 -20.11 19.36
N MET A 99 8.02 -19.72 18.94
CA MET A 99 7.21 -18.75 19.69
C MET A 99 6.82 -19.26 21.08
N ARG A 100 6.81 -20.58 21.32
CA ARG A 100 6.48 -21.15 22.64
C ARG A 100 7.49 -20.79 23.73
N GLU A 101 8.74 -20.57 23.35
CA GLU A 101 9.80 -20.15 24.25
C GLU A 101 9.75 -18.64 24.51
N VAL A 102 9.52 -17.85 23.46
CA VAL A 102 9.47 -16.38 23.54
C VAL A 102 8.16 -15.87 24.14
N ARG A 103 7.06 -16.59 23.90
CA ARG A 103 5.66 -16.23 24.20
C ARG A 103 5.32 -14.80 23.76
N PRO A 104 5.40 -14.51 22.45
CA PRO A 104 5.13 -13.17 21.95
C PRO A 104 3.65 -12.81 22.08
N VAL A 105 3.35 -11.51 21.94
CA VAL A 105 2.00 -11.08 21.58
C VAL A 105 1.78 -11.45 20.11
N TRP A 106 0.91 -12.42 19.85
CA TRP A 106 0.58 -12.87 18.49
C TRP A 106 -0.71 -12.21 18.02
N ILE A 107 -0.61 -11.38 16.99
CA ILE A 107 -1.69 -10.60 16.41
C ILE A 107 -2.03 -11.16 15.03
N ASN A 108 -3.30 -11.43 14.76
CA ASN A 108 -3.83 -11.51 13.39
C ASN A 108 -4.24 -10.12 12.95
N LEU A 109 -3.57 -9.53 11.97
CA LEU A 109 -4.05 -8.30 11.34
C LEU A 109 -5.04 -8.69 10.25
N GLU A 110 -6.30 -8.28 10.43
CA GLU A 110 -7.38 -8.55 9.47
C GLU A 110 -7.48 -7.44 8.42
N TYR A 111 -8.21 -7.71 7.35
CA TYR A 111 -8.58 -6.67 6.39
C TYR A 111 -9.47 -5.61 7.04
N PHE A 112 -9.37 -4.39 6.52
CA PHE A 112 -10.30 -3.32 6.87
C PHE A 112 -11.74 -3.73 6.55
N SER A 113 -12.67 -3.45 7.46
CA SER A 113 -14.10 -3.51 7.18
C SER A 113 -14.83 -2.36 7.85
N ALA A 114 -15.89 -1.91 7.18
CA ALA A 114 -16.85 -0.94 7.72
C ALA A 114 -18.11 -1.63 8.29
N GLU A 115 -18.16 -2.96 8.31
CA GLU A 115 -19.30 -3.71 8.83
C GLU A 115 -19.34 -3.66 10.37
N ASP A 116 -20.54 -3.46 10.94
CA ASP A 116 -20.73 -3.25 12.38
C ASP A 116 -20.20 -4.39 13.27
N TRP A 117 -20.16 -5.61 12.75
CA TRP A 117 -19.77 -6.79 13.54
C TRP A 117 -18.28 -6.80 13.92
N VAL A 118 -17.42 -6.09 13.19
CA VAL A 118 -15.96 -6.16 13.42
C VAL A 118 -15.55 -5.59 14.77
N ALA A 119 -16.31 -4.64 15.32
CA ALA A 119 -16.07 -4.13 16.67
C ALA A 119 -16.28 -5.20 17.75
N GLY A 120 -17.17 -6.17 17.51
CA GLY A 120 -17.39 -7.31 18.40
C GLY A 120 -16.30 -8.38 18.32
N CYS A 121 -15.51 -8.39 17.24
CA CYS A 121 -14.44 -9.35 17.02
C CYS A 121 -13.04 -8.78 17.29
N HIS A 122 -12.88 -7.45 17.25
CA HIS A 122 -11.62 -6.78 17.55
C HIS A 122 -11.16 -7.06 18.99
N GLY A 123 -9.89 -7.44 19.14
CA GLY A 123 -9.26 -7.74 20.43
C GLY A 123 -9.58 -9.13 20.99
N LEU A 124 -10.45 -9.92 20.33
CA LEU A 124 -10.73 -11.28 20.77
C LEU A 124 -9.49 -12.16 20.64
N SER A 125 -9.29 -13.04 21.63
CA SER A 125 -8.25 -14.07 21.60
C SER A 125 -8.82 -15.41 21.15
N SER A 126 -8.07 -16.12 20.31
CA SER A 126 -8.27 -17.53 19.99
C SER A 126 -7.09 -18.34 20.51
N MET A 127 -7.37 -19.30 21.39
CA MET A 127 -6.36 -20.23 21.90
C MET A 127 -6.01 -21.23 20.81
N GLN A 128 -4.74 -21.29 20.45
CA GLN A 128 -4.21 -22.21 19.45
C GLN A 128 -3.99 -23.59 20.05
N ARG A 129 -3.83 -24.60 19.18
CA ARG A 129 -3.66 -26.01 19.60
C ARG A 129 -2.48 -26.22 20.56
N ASP A 130 -1.52 -25.32 20.55
CA ASP A 130 -0.32 -25.37 21.38
C ASP A 130 -0.36 -24.46 22.61
N GLY A 131 -1.54 -23.92 22.93
CA GLY A 131 -1.79 -23.12 24.14
C GLY A 131 -1.40 -21.64 24.01
N GLN A 132 -0.88 -21.21 22.86
CA GLN A 132 -0.64 -19.79 22.59
C GLN A 132 -1.96 -19.07 22.29
N ASN A 133 -2.07 -17.79 22.64
CA ASN A 133 -3.23 -16.96 22.28
C ASN A 133 -2.89 -16.10 21.07
N LYS A 134 -3.72 -16.19 20.04
CA LYS A 134 -3.71 -15.31 18.87
C LYS A 134 -4.83 -14.28 19.00
N TYR A 135 -4.51 -13.00 18.86
CA TYR A 135 -5.46 -11.89 19.03
C TYR A 135 -5.87 -11.30 17.68
N PHE A 136 -7.16 -11.18 17.43
CA PHE A 136 -7.66 -10.60 16.18
C PHE A 136 -7.66 -9.08 16.24
N PHE A 137 -7.02 -8.44 15.27
CA PHE A 137 -6.97 -6.99 15.13
C PHE A 137 -7.69 -6.60 13.83
N PHE A 138 -8.94 -6.15 13.97
CA PHE A 138 -9.75 -5.64 12.86
C PHE A 138 -9.61 -4.12 12.71
N PRO A 139 -9.00 -3.60 11.63
CA PRO A 139 -9.06 -2.19 11.28
C PRO A 139 -10.50 -1.78 10.93
N GLY A 140 -10.87 -0.55 11.28
CA GLY A 140 -12.23 -0.05 11.07
C GLY A 140 -12.36 1.44 11.37
N ILE A 141 -13.49 2.02 10.97
CA ILE A 141 -13.83 3.43 11.21
C ILE A 141 -14.70 3.65 12.45
N GLN A 142 -15.26 2.58 13.01
CA GLN A 142 -16.15 2.66 14.16
C GLN A 142 -15.38 2.59 15.49
N PRO A 143 -15.89 3.22 16.57
CA PRO A 143 -15.37 2.99 17.92
C PRO A 143 -15.33 1.49 18.26
N GLY A 144 -14.29 1.05 18.98
CA GLY A 144 -14.12 -0.35 19.35
C GLY A 144 -13.41 -1.21 18.28
N THR A 145 -13.03 -0.62 17.15
CA THR A 145 -12.16 -1.26 16.15
C THR A 145 -10.71 -0.80 16.30
N GLY A 146 -9.80 -1.39 15.51
CA GLY A 146 -8.37 -1.08 15.49
C GLY A 146 -8.01 0.23 14.80
N GLY A 147 -8.99 0.98 14.30
CA GLY A 147 -8.78 2.25 13.63
C GLY A 147 -8.18 2.11 12.23
N LEU A 148 -7.53 3.17 11.76
CA LEU A 148 -6.88 3.27 10.46
C LEU A 148 -5.40 3.62 10.63
N LEU A 149 -4.57 3.12 9.71
CA LEU A 149 -3.18 3.58 9.60
C LEU A 149 -3.19 5.03 9.14
N ARG A 150 -2.53 5.90 9.91
CA ARG A 150 -2.37 7.32 9.58
C ARG A 150 -1.14 7.87 10.29
N GLU A 151 -0.17 8.31 9.50
CA GLU A 151 1.00 9.03 10.01
C GLU A 151 0.57 10.30 10.73
N ARG A 152 1.28 10.65 11.80
CA ARG A 152 0.96 11.78 12.68
C ARG A 152 0.77 13.08 11.92
N ASP A 153 1.66 13.33 10.97
CA ASP A 153 1.73 14.59 10.22
C ASP A 153 1.08 14.50 8.84
N LEU A 154 0.39 13.41 8.49
CA LEU A 154 -0.16 13.16 7.14
C LEU A 154 -1.04 14.31 6.66
N LEU A 155 -1.97 14.77 7.51
CA LEU A 155 -2.93 15.82 7.14
C LEU A 155 -2.24 17.19 7.03
N ALA A 156 -1.31 17.49 7.92
CA ALA A 156 -0.53 18.72 7.85
C ALA A 156 0.36 18.76 6.60
N ALA A 157 0.98 17.63 6.24
CA ALA A 157 1.77 17.49 5.03
C ALA A 157 0.92 17.64 3.76
N ARG A 158 -0.28 17.04 3.74
CA ARG A 158 -1.26 17.24 2.66
C ARG A 158 -1.62 18.72 2.52
N ASP A 159 -2.03 19.36 3.60
CA ASP A 159 -2.51 20.74 3.55
C ASP A 159 -1.41 21.71 3.08
N ALA A 160 -0.17 21.49 3.52
CA ALA A 160 0.99 22.23 3.03
C ALA A 160 1.20 22.03 1.51
N PHE A 161 1.15 20.78 1.03
CA PHE A 161 1.31 20.46 -0.40
C PHE A 161 0.19 21.06 -1.26
N VAL A 162 -1.07 20.99 -0.80
CA VAL A 162 -2.23 21.54 -1.51
C VAL A 162 -2.22 23.08 -1.51
N ALA A 163 -1.64 23.71 -0.48
CA ALA A 163 -1.50 25.17 -0.45
C ALA A 163 -0.36 25.69 -1.34
N ASP A 164 0.73 24.92 -1.50
CA ASP A 164 1.95 25.37 -2.18
C ASP A 164 2.00 24.97 -3.67
N GLN A 165 1.69 25.92 -4.56
CA GLN A 165 1.71 25.71 -6.00
C GLN A 165 3.11 25.40 -6.55
N GLU A 166 4.16 26.00 -5.98
CA GLU A 166 5.54 25.77 -6.41
C GLU A 166 5.99 24.35 -6.03
N GLN A 167 5.64 23.90 -4.82
CA GLN A 167 5.91 22.54 -4.37
C GLN A 167 5.23 21.50 -5.28
N ARG A 168 3.96 21.73 -5.67
CA ARG A 168 3.26 20.85 -6.63
C ARG A 168 3.95 20.83 -7.99
N ALA A 169 4.31 22.00 -8.52
CA ALA A 169 4.99 22.10 -9.81
C ALA A 169 6.33 21.35 -9.81
N ARG A 170 7.14 21.52 -8.76
CA ARG A 170 8.41 20.79 -8.57
C ARG A 170 8.20 19.29 -8.47
N TRP A 171 7.16 18.85 -7.75
CA TRP A 171 6.85 17.42 -7.63
C TRP A 171 6.42 16.83 -8.98
N CYS A 172 5.54 17.53 -9.71
CA CYS A 172 5.14 17.19 -11.07
C CYS A 172 6.37 17.03 -11.99
N GLU A 173 7.29 18.00 -11.97
CA GLU A 173 8.52 17.95 -12.76
C GLU A 173 9.40 16.75 -12.38
N ALA A 174 9.64 16.54 -11.09
CA ALA A 174 10.49 15.45 -10.59
C ALA A 174 10.00 14.05 -11.02
N TRP A 175 8.67 13.87 -11.12
CA TRP A 175 8.04 12.60 -11.51
C TRP A 175 7.60 12.54 -12.98
N GLY A 176 7.86 13.59 -13.76
CA GLY A 176 7.41 13.67 -15.16
C GLY A 176 5.89 13.65 -15.30
N ILE A 177 5.16 14.16 -14.31
CA ILE A 177 3.69 14.20 -14.26
C ILE A 177 3.23 15.58 -14.73
N PRO A 178 2.49 15.68 -15.84
CA PRO A 178 1.97 16.96 -16.30
C PRO A 178 1.01 17.59 -15.28
N ALA A 179 1.08 18.91 -15.09
CA ALA A 179 0.17 19.62 -14.22
C ALA A 179 -1.29 19.51 -14.73
N PRO A 180 -2.29 19.45 -13.84
CA PRO A 180 -3.69 19.40 -14.25
C PRO A 180 -4.08 20.60 -15.12
N VAL A 181 -4.98 20.38 -16.07
CA VAL A 181 -5.51 21.46 -16.90
C VAL A 181 -6.30 22.44 -16.04
N ALA A 182 -5.98 23.73 -16.14
CA ALA A 182 -6.64 24.79 -15.37
C ALA A 182 -8.16 24.80 -15.61
N GLY A 183 -8.95 24.85 -14.53
CA GLY A 183 -10.41 24.78 -14.59
C GLY A 183 -10.98 23.39 -14.92
N GLY A 184 -10.13 22.39 -15.14
CA GLY A 184 -10.50 21.00 -15.37
C GLY A 184 -10.75 20.21 -14.09
N LEU A 185 -11.03 18.91 -14.25
CA LEU A 185 -11.01 17.89 -13.20
C LEU A 185 -9.67 17.17 -13.23
N ALA A 186 -9.06 16.90 -12.08
CA ALA A 186 -7.88 16.05 -11.96
C ALA A 186 -8.29 14.70 -11.33
N LEU A 187 -8.01 13.57 -11.98
CA LEU A 187 -8.44 12.25 -11.54
C LEU A 187 -7.25 11.28 -11.52
N SER A 188 -7.05 10.57 -10.41
CA SER A 188 -6.16 9.40 -10.37
C SER A 188 -6.97 8.14 -10.68
N LEU A 189 -6.50 7.33 -11.63
CA LEU A 189 -7.17 6.10 -12.05
C LEU A 189 -6.35 4.85 -11.70
N PHE A 190 -6.60 4.32 -10.51
CA PHE A 190 -5.98 3.09 -10.00
C PHE A 190 -7.06 2.07 -9.61
N THR A 191 -7.22 1.04 -10.44
CA THR A 191 -8.22 -0.02 -10.30
C THR A 191 -7.70 -1.32 -10.90
N TYR A 192 -8.46 -2.41 -10.73
CA TYR A 192 -8.33 -3.60 -11.58
C TYR A 192 -8.85 -3.34 -13.00
N GLU A 193 -8.70 -4.33 -13.88
CA GLU A 193 -9.37 -4.33 -15.17
C GLU A 193 -10.89 -4.22 -14.98
N HIS A 194 -11.51 -3.31 -15.72
CA HIS A 194 -12.95 -3.08 -15.62
C HIS A 194 -13.54 -2.56 -16.93
N PRO A 195 -14.61 -3.18 -17.46
CA PRO A 195 -15.17 -2.85 -18.78
C PRO A 195 -15.83 -1.46 -18.84
N ALA A 196 -16.11 -0.84 -17.69
CA ALA A 196 -16.63 0.53 -17.65
C ALA A 196 -15.55 1.60 -17.87
N LEU A 197 -14.26 1.27 -17.77
CA LEU A 197 -13.19 2.26 -17.92
C LEU A 197 -13.17 2.90 -19.31
N PRO A 198 -13.25 2.15 -20.43
CA PRO A 198 -13.37 2.77 -21.75
C PRO A 198 -14.58 3.69 -21.90
N LEU A 199 -15.71 3.31 -21.29
CA LEU A 199 -16.95 4.13 -21.34
C LEU A 199 -16.78 5.43 -20.56
N MET A 200 -16.19 5.36 -19.37
CA MET A 200 -15.90 6.53 -18.54
C MET A 200 -14.97 7.51 -19.28
N LEU A 201 -13.89 7.00 -19.89
CA LEU A 201 -12.91 7.82 -20.61
C LEU A 201 -13.51 8.52 -21.83
N ARG A 202 -14.35 7.82 -22.62
CA ARG A 202 -15.10 8.45 -23.72
C ARG A 202 -16.08 9.50 -23.23
N GLY A 203 -16.72 9.26 -22.08
CA GLY A 203 -17.58 10.24 -21.42
C GLY A 203 -16.82 11.52 -21.05
N LEU A 204 -15.62 11.38 -20.46
CA LEU A 204 -14.74 12.51 -20.14
C LEU A 204 -14.24 13.25 -21.39
N ALA A 205 -13.90 12.52 -22.46
CA ALA A 205 -13.49 13.11 -23.72
C ALA A 205 -14.59 13.98 -24.36
N ALA A 206 -15.85 13.60 -24.22
CA ALA A 206 -17.01 14.32 -24.74
C ALA A 206 -17.57 15.38 -23.77
N ALA A 207 -17.10 15.42 -22.52
CA ALA A 207 -17.60 16.35 -21.51
C ALA A 207 -17.20 17.81 -21.83
N PRO A 208 -17.99 18.82 -21.43
CA PRO A 208 -17.64 20.23 -21.65
C PRO A 208 -16.52 20.72 -20.74
N ARG A 209 -16.29 20.06 -19.58
CA ARG A 209 -15.21 20.40 -18.65
C ARG A 209 -13.98 19.53 -18.97
N PRO A 210 -12.78 20.11 -19.14
CA PRO A 210 -11.54 19.35 -19.31
C PRO A 210 -11.29 18.39 -18.13
N ALA A 211 -10.65 17.25 -18.39
CA ALA A 211 -10.25 16.31 -17.36
C ALA A 211 -8.82 15.81 -17.59
N SER A 212 -7.95 15.97 -16.60
CA SER A 212 -6.63 15.34 -16.52
C SER A 212 -6.78 14.01 -15.78
N VAL A 213 -6.55 12.89 -16.47
CA VAL A 213 -6.62 11.54 -15.89
C VAL A 213 -5.23 10.93 -15.83
N TYR A 214 -4.74 10.69 -14.62
CA TYR A 214 -3.46 10.06 -14.35
C TYR A 214 -3.64 8.56 -14.16
N VAL A 215 -3.00 7.75 -14.99
CA VAL A 215 -3.08 6.29 -14.96
C VAL A 215 -1.71 5.73 -14.57
N PRO A 216 -1.51 5.31 -13.31
CA PRO A 216 -0.31 4.56 -12.92
C PRO A 216 -0.16 3.30 -13.77
N ALA A 217 1.08 2.98 -14.12
CA ALA A 217 1.46 1.78 -14.86
C ALA A 217 1.10 0.50 -14.06
N SER A 218 -0.16 0.10 -14.15
CA SER A 218 -0.80 -0.90 -13.30
C SER A 218 -1.87 -1.65 -14.10
N ARG A 219 -2.64 -2.51 -13.44
CA ARG A 219 -3.67 -3.34 -14.08
C ARG A 219 -4.75 -2.52 -14.80
N SER A 220 -5.11 -1.34 -14.29
CA SER A 220 -6.08 -0.45 -14.95
C SER A 220 -5.68 -0.10 -16.39
N LEU A 221 -4.38 -0.02 -16.67
CA LEU A 221 -3.85 0.32 -18.00
C LEU A 221 -4.26 -0.70 -19.09
N ASN A 222 -4.51 -1.97 -18.71
CA ASN A 222 -4.98 -3.00 -19.65
C ASN A 222 -6.35 -2.61 -20.24
N SER A 223 -7.31 -2.23 -19.40
CA SER A 223 -8.63 -1.76 -19.86
C SER A 223 -8.57 -0.37 -20.51
N VAL A 224 -7.65 0.51 -20.07
CA VAL A 224 -7.47 1.83 -20.69
C VAL A 224 -7.01 1.70 -22.15
N ARG A 225 -6.14 0.72 -22.47
CA ARG A 225 -5.70 0.46 -23.85
C ARG A 225 -6.85 0.09 -24.79
N GLU A 226 -7.89 -0.57 -24.29
CA GLU A 226 -9.09 -0.87 -25.08
C GLU A 226 -9.87 0.38 -25.49
N ALA A 227 -9.76 1.46 -24.72
CA ALA A 227 -10.41 2.73 -25.04
C ALA A 227 -9.77 3.43 -26.26
N PHE A 228 -8.47 3.19 -26.49
CA PHE A 228 -7.65 3.88 -27.50
C PHE A 228 -6.90 2.88 -28.41
N PRO A 229 -7.62 2.08 -29.22
CA PRO A 229 -7.00 1.07 -30.06
C PRO A 229 -6.00 1.69 -31.04
N GLY A 230 -4.84 1.05 -31.19
CA GLY A 230 -3.76 1.52 -32.07
C GLY A 230 -2.87 2.62 -31.48
N ARG A 231 -3.13 3.06 -30.23
CA ARG A 231 -2.25 3.99 -29.51
C ARG A 231 -1.36 3.20 -28.56
N GLU A 232 -0.06 3.48 -28.62
CA GLU A 232 0.88 2.94 -27.63
C GLU A 232 0.72 3.72 -26.33
N LEU A 233 0.31 3.04 -25.26
CA LEU A 233 0.17 3.59 -23.93
C LEU A 233 1.21 2.96 -23.01
N ALA A 234 2.26 3.73 -22.72
CA ALA A 234 3.37 3.36 -21.85
C ALA A 234 3.65 4.50 -20.83
N PRO A 235 4.33 4.24 -19.71
CA PRO A 235 4.73 5.28 -18.77
C PRO A 235 5.42 6.46 -19.49
N GLY A 236 5.02 7.68 -19.16
CA GLY A 236 5.48 8.92 -19.82
C GLY A 236 4.66 9.31 -21.06
N THR A 237 3.78 8.45 -21.57
CA THR A 237 2.87 8.81 -22.66
C THR A 237 1.75 9.71 -22.15
N SER A 238 1.46 10.77 -22.91
CA SER A 238 0.25 11.58 -22.76
C SER A 238 -0.53 11.61 -24.07
N LEU A 239 -1.86 11.60 -23.97
CA LEU A 239 -2.75 11.82 -25.11
C LEU A 239 -3.83 12.82 -24.75
N VAL A 240 -4.31 13.52 -25.77
CA VAL A 240 -5.46 14.41 -25.68
C VAL A 240 -6.52 13.90 -26.65
N GLU A 241 -7.74 13.71 -26.15
CA GLU A 241 -8.90 13.34 -26.96
C GLU A 241 -10.12 14.14 -26.48
N GLY A 242 -10.59 15.08 -27.32
CA GLY A 242 -11.61 16.05 -26.92
C GLY A 242 -11.15 16.82 -25.67
N SER A 243 -11.94 16.74 -24.60
CA SER A 243 -11.68 17.36 -23.30
C SER A 243 -10.82 16.49 -22.35
N LEU A 244 -10.48 15.26 -22.74
CA LEU A 244 -9.68 14.34 -21.92
C LEU A 244 -8.19 14.53 -22.20
N HIS A 245 -7.42 14.75 -21.12
CA HIS A 245 -5.97 14.70 -21.07
C HIS A 245 -5.56 13.48 -20.26
N LEU A 246 -5.21 12.38 -20.94
CA LEU A 246 -4.83 11.14 -20.29
C LEU A 246 -3.30 11.05 -20.21
N HIS A 247 -2.79 10.84 -18.99
CA HIS A 247 -1.37 10.76 -18.68
C HIS A 247 -1.07 9.38 -18.09
N VAL A 248 -0.31 8.55 -18.81
CA VAL A 248 0.19 7.29 -18.26
C VAL A 248 1.46 7.59 -17.49
N ILE A 249 1.43 7.39 -16.18
CA ILE A 249 2.53 7.74 -15.27
C ILE A 249 3.24 6.47 -14.79
N PRO A 250 4.52 6.54 -14.36
CA PRO A 250 5.16 5.40 -13.72
C PRO A 250 4.37 4.94 -12.49
N PHE A 251 4.54 3.68 -12.11
CA PHE A 251 4.08 3.24 -10.80
C PHE A 251 4.90 3.98 -9.74
N LEU A 252 4.22 4.74 -8.87
CA LEU A 252 4.87 5.63 -7.90
C LEU A 252 5.18 4.88 -6.60
N PRO A 253 6.27 5.23 -5.90
CA PRO A 253 6.46 4.81 -4.52
C PRO A 253 5.26 5.22 -3.66
N GLN A 254 4.98 4.46 -2.59
CA GLN A 254 3.75 4.65 -1.79
C GLN A 254 3.54 6.10 -1.30
N ALA A 255 4.58 6.74 -0.78
CA ALA A 255 4.50 8.12 -0.29
C ALA A 255 4.30 9.17 -1.41
N GLU A 256 4.69 8.83 -2.64
CA GLU A 256 4.53 9.70 -3.80
C GLU A 256 3.15 9.52 -4.42
N TYR A 257 2.57 8.32 -4.30
CA TYR A 257 1.17 8.10 -4.62
C TYR A 257 0.23 8.94 -3.73
N ASP A 258 0.55 9.12 -2.44
CA ASP A 258 -0.19 10.06 -1.57
C ASP A 258 -0.20 11.48 -2.15
N ARG A 259 0.93 11.97 -2.68
CA ARG A 259 1.02 13.30 -3.33
C ARG A 259 0.23 13.38 -4.64
N LEU A 260 0.18 12.30 -5.42
CA LEU A 260 -0.71 12.22 -6.57
C LEU A 260 -2.18 12.35 -6.14
N LEU A 261 -2.59 11.65 -5.08
CA LEU A 261 -3.94 11.77 -4.55
C LEU A 261 -4.25 13.20 -4.09
N TRP A 262 -3.27 13.90 -3.51
CA TRP A 262 -3.42 15.30 -3.09
C TRP A 262 -3.41 16.30 -4.26
N LEU A 263 -2.91 15.90 -5.43
CA LEU A 263 -2.95 16.70 -6.66
C LEU A 263 -4.33 16.63 -7.35
N CYS A 264 -5.07 15.54 -7.12
CA CYS A 264 -6.35 15.27 -7.78
C CYS A 264 -7.56 15.83 -7.01
N ASP A 265 -8.69 15.95 -7.72
CA ASP A 265 -10.02 16.32 -7.19
C ASP A 265 -10.81 15.11 -6.67
#